data_AF-X0T1S0-F1
#
_entry.id   AF-X0T1S0-F1
#
_cell.length_a   1.000
_cell.length_b   1.000
_cell.length_c   1.000
_cell.angle_alpha   90.00
_cell.angle_beta   90.00
_cell.angle_gamma   90.00
#
_symmetry.space_group_name_H-M   'P 1'
#
loop_
_entity.id
_entity.type
_entity.pdbx_description
1 polymer ?
#
loop_
_entity_poly.entity_id
_entity_poly.type
_entity_poly.pdbx_seq_one_letter_code
_entity_poly.pdbx_strand_id
1 'polypeptide(L)' 'MPRRKDLHKILIIGSGPIIIGQACEFDYSGTQAC' A
#
# COMPACT_ATOMS: atom_id res chain seq x y z
N MET A 1 7.28 -4.14 17.32
CA MET A 1 8.50 -4.01 16.49
C MET A 1 8.88 -2.53 16.40
N PRO A 2 10.15 -2.15 16.58
CA PRO A 2 10.58 -0.77 16.44
C PRO A 2 10.62 -0.32 14.97
N ARG A 3 10.46 0.99 14.74
CA ARG A 3 10.59 1.60 13.41
C ARG A 3 12.03 1.47 12.91
N ARG A 4 12.19 1.01 11.66
CA ARG A 4 13.47 0.99 10.95
C ARG A 4 13.94 2.41 10.63
N LYS A 5 15.19 2.74 10.97
CA LYS A 5 15.79 4.08 10.78
C LYS A 5 16.61 4.20 9.49
N ASP A 6 16.92 3.07 8.85
CA ASP A 6 17.73 2.95 7.63
C ASP A 6 16.92 3.13 6.33
N LEU A 7 15.59 3.11 6.42
CA LEU A 7 14.68 3.37 5.30
C LEU A 7 14.30 4.85 5.24
N HIS A 8 14.74 5.54 4.19
CA HIS A 8 14.44 6.98 3.98
C HIS A 8 13.39 7.23 2.89
N LYS A 9 13.21 6.29 1.97
CA LYS A 9 12.21 6.35 0.90
C LYS A 9 11.60 4.97 0.73
N ILE A 10 10.29 4.92 0.55
CA ILE A 10 9.52 3.70 0.37
C ILE A 10 8.64 3.92 -0.86
N LEU A 11 8.68 2.97 -1.81
CA LEU A 11 7.78 2.94 -2.96
C LEU A 11 6.61 2.01 -2.61
N ILE A 12 5.40 2.54 -2.67
CA ILE A 12 4.16 1.77 -2.53
C ILE A 12 3.62 1.50 -3.94
N ILE A 13 3.40 0.23 -4.27
CA ILE A 13 2.83 -0.18 -5.56
C ILE A 13 1.35 -0.52 -5.33
N GLY A 14 0.45 0.10 -6.09
CA GLY A 14 -0.99 -0.16 -6.02
C GLY A 14 -1.36 -1.53 -6.59
N SER A 15 -2.62 -1.93 -6.38
CA SER A 15 -3.16 -3.22 -6.82
C SER A 15 -3.40 -3.33 -8.33
N GLY A 16 -3.46 -2.20 -9.04
CA GLY A 16 -3.83 -2.16 -10.46
C GLY A 16 -5.34 -1.97 -10.66
N PRO A 17 -5.91 -2.31 -11.83
CA PRO A 17 -7.34 -2.10 -12.09
C PRO A 17 -8.23 -3.00 -11.20
N ILE A 18 -9.45 -2.52 -10.92
CA ILE A 18 -10.46 -3.25 -10.15
C ILE A 18 -10.93 -4.48 -10.94
N ILE A 19 -10.86 -5.65 -10.30
CA ILE A 19 -11.31 -6.94 -10.84
C ILE A 19 -12.07 -7.74 -9.77
N ILE A 20 -12.84 -8.76 -10.16
CA ILE A 20 -13.51 -9.64 -9.20
C ILE A 20 -12.44 -10.32 -8.33
N GLY A 21 -12.56 -10.15 -7.01
CA GLY A 21 -11.58 -10.65 -6.05
C GLY A 21 -10.40 -9.71 -5.76
N GLN A 22 -10.34 -8.54 -6.41
CA GLN A 22 -9.41 -7.47 -6.09
C GLN A 22 -10.07 -6.11 -6.36
N ALA A 23 -10.82 -5.63 -5.37
CA ALA A 23 -11.62 -4.42 -5.48
C ALA A 23 -11.02 -3.26 -4.67
N CYS A 24 -11.85 -2.35 -4.19
CA CYS A 24 -11.43 -1.09 -3.59
C CYS A 24 -10.76 -1.23 -2.22
N GLU A 25 -10.71 -2.43 -1.64
CA GLU A 25 -10.00 -2.70 -0.38
C GLU A 25 -8.52 -2.29 -0.45
N PHE A 26 -7.93 -2.34 -1.64
CA PHE A 26 -6.54 -1.94 -1.87
C PHE A 26 -6.36 -0.43 -2.03
N ASP A 27 -7.39 0.30 -2.44
CA ASP A 27 -7.36 1.77 -2.48
C ASP A 27 -7.42 2.35 -1.06
N TYR A 28 -8.29 1.77 -0.21
CA TYR A 28 -8.33 2.11 1.22
C TYR A 28 -7.00 1.78 1.90
N SER A 29 -6.47 0.58 1.68
CA SER A 29 -5.22 0.13 2.28
C SER A 29 -4.01 0.95 1.80
N GLY A 30 -3.97 1.30 0.51
CA GLY A 30 -2.92 2.13 -0.08
C GLY A 30 -2.93 3.55 0.49
N THR A 31 -4.12 4.14 0.65
CA THR A 31 -4.26 5.46 1.29
C THR A 31 -3.82 5.45 2.75
N GLN A 32 -4.14 4.40 3.51
CA GLN A 32 -3.69 4.25 4.90
C GLN A 32 -2.17 4.05 5.03
N ALA A 33 -1.51 3.53 4.00
CA ALA A 33 -0.08 3.28 3.98
C ALA A 33 0.76 4.53 3.65
N CYS A 34 0.16 5.54 3.02
CA CYS A 34 0.76 6.84 2.75
C CYS A 34 0.76 7.73 4.00
#